data_AF-A0A3C0DUM9-F1
#
_entry.id   AF-A0A3C0DUM9-F1
#
_cell.length_a   1.000
_cell.length_b   1.000
_cell.length_c   1.000
_cell.angle_alpha   90.00
_cell.angle_beta   90.00
_cell.angle_gamma   90.00
#
_symmetry.space_group_name_H-M   'P 1'
#
loop_
_entity.id
_entity.type
_entity.pdbx_description
1 polymer ?
#
loop_
_entity_poly.entity_id
_entity_poly.type
_entity_poly.pdbx_seq_one_letter_code
_entity_poly.pdbx_strand_id
1 'polypeptide(L)'
;MTSRYLAIDLGAESGRVMLGTLEGGRVVLEELSRFNNTPIRDGERIYWNIPSLMEGIRVGLAKAGALGQSINSVSTCAWGVDYVLLDADGGIIEPVFHYRDPRTANGEKTALARVDWPTLFAETGIQYMMLNTSIQLCAET
;
A
#
# COMPACT_ATOMS: atom_id res chain seq x y z
N MET A 1 25.95 13.84 -15.75
CA MET A 1 25.79 12.41 -15.39
C MET A 1 24.32 12.06 -15.51
N THR A 2 24.02 10.86 -15.99
CA THR A 2 22.65 10.37 -16.19
C THR A 2 22.34 9.38 -15.08
N SER A 3 21.25 9.61 -14.34
CA SER A 3 20.79 8.69 -13.29
C SER A 3 19.34 8.29 -13.50
N ARG A 4 19.02 7.04 -13.18
CA ARG A 4 17.71 6.43 -13.43
C ARG A 4 17.15 5.81 -12.16
N TYR A 5 15.87 6.05 -11.92
CA TYR A 5 15.18 5.64 -10.71
C TYR A 5 13.86 4.97 -11.07
N LEU A 6 13.52 3.89 -10.39
CA LEU A 6 12.20 3.28 -10.53
C LEU A 6 11.31 3.67 -9.35
N ALA A 7 10.12 4.17 -9.65
CA ALA A 7 9.09 4.43 -8.66
C ALA A 7 7.93 3.46 -8.89
N ILE A 8 7.63 2.65 -7.87
CA ILE A 8 6.45 1.80 -7.82
C ILE A 8 5.38 2.56 -7.03
N ASP A 9 4.31 2.97 -7.69
CA ASP A 9 3.22 3.72 -7.08
C ASP A 9 1.96 2.85 -7.03
N LEU A 10 1.54 2.49 -5.82
CA LEU A 10 0.38 1.64 -5.57
C LEU A 10 -0.77 2.50 -5.02
N GLY A 11 -1.76 2.77 -5.86
CA GLY A 11 -3.02 3.36 -5.46
C GLY A 11 -4.05 2.31 -5.08
N ALA A 12 -5.16 2.74 -4.48
CA ALA A 12 -6.24 1.84 -4.06
C ALA A 12 -6.96 1.12 -5.21
N GLU A 13 -6.81 1.60 -6.46
CA GLU A 13 -7.49 1.04 -7.64
C GLU A 13 -6.53 0.66 -8.77
N SER A 14 -5.30 1.18 -8.77
CA SER A 14 -4.29 0.84 -9.77
C SER A 14 -2.89 0.93 -9.19
N GLY A 15 -1.97 0.17 -9.77
CA GLY A 15 -0.53 0.28 -9.51
C GLY A 15 0.22 0.67 -10.79
N ARG A 16 1.36 1.33 -10.62
CA ARG A 16 2.23 1.80 -11.70
C ARG A 16 3.69 1.55 -11.38
N VAL A 17 4.48 1.33 -12.43
CA VAL A 17 5.94 1.37 -12.38
C VAL A 17 6.42 2.44 -13.34
N MET A 18 7.05 3.48 -12.78
CA MET A 18 7.55 4.64 -13.50
C MET A 18 9.08 4.60 -13.53
N LEU A 19 9.67 4.93 -14.68
CA LEU A 19 11.09 5.22 -14.83
C LEU A 19 11.30 6.73 -14.83
N GLY A 20 12.06 7.23 -13.86
CA GLY A 20 12.53 8.61 -13.83
C GLY A 20 13.99 8.69 -14.26
N THR A 21 14.28 9.44 -15.31
CA THR A 21 15.65 9.74 -15.75
C THR A 21 15.99 11.18 -15.45
N LEU A 22 17.07 11.41 -14.70
CA LEU A 22 17.66 12.73 -14.47
C LEU A 22 18.90 12.87 -15.35
N GLU A 23 18.84 13.80 -16.30
CA GLU A 23 19.91 14.09 -17.25
C GLU A 23 19.92 15.57 -17.60
N GLY A 24 21.09 16.22 -17.59
CA GLY A 24 21.23 17.62 -17.98
C GLY A 24 20.36 18.60 -17.16
N GLY A 25 20.11 18.29 -15.89
CA GLY A 25 19.25 19.09 -15.01
C GLY A 25 17.75 18.95 -15.30
N ARG A 26 17.34 17.99 -16.12
CA ARG A 26 15.94 17.71 -16.47
C ARG A 26 15.51 16.34 -15.98
N VAL A 27 14.25 16.23 -15.60
CA VAL A 27 13.60 14.96 -15.28
C VAL A 27 12.73 14.54 -16.46
N VAL A 28 12.91 13.31 -16.92
CA VAL A 28 12.05 12.64 -17.90
C VAL A 28 11.37 11.47 -17.20
N LEU A 29 10.05 11.36 -17.35
CA LEU A 29 9.25 10.31 -16.74
C LEU A 29 8.65 9.42 -17.84
N GLU A 30 8.77 8.11 -17.65
CA GLU A 30 8.19 7.10 -18.54
C GLU A 30 7.37 6.10 -17.72
N GLU A 31 6.14 5.83 -18.13
CA GLU A 31 5.31 4.79 -17.53
C GLU A 31 5.64 3.45 -18.17
N LEU A 32 6.32 2.56 -17.45
CA LEU A 32 6.68 1.24 -17.96
C LEU A 32 5.52 0.26 -17.87
N SER A 33 4.72 0.37 -16.81
CA SER A 33 3.60 -0.52 -16.58
C SER A 33 2.53 0.15 -15.74
N ARG A 34 1.29 -0.26 -16.00
CA ARG A 34 0.11 0.04 -15.21
C ARG A 34 -0.73 -1.22 -15.12
N PHE A 35 -1.24 -1.48 -13.92
CA PHE A 35 -2.06 -2.64 -13.63
C PHE A 35 -3.18 -2.27 -12.65
N ASN A 36 -4.25 -3.05 -12.65
CA ASN A 36 -5.37 -2.84 -11.74
C ASN A 36 -5.01 -3.35 -10.33
N ASN A 37 -5.45 -2.61 -9.32
CA ASN A 37 -5.45 -3.07 -7.93
C ASN A 37 -6.89 -3.41 -7.55
N THR A 38 -7.35 -4.58 -7.99
CA THR A 38 -8.73 -5.02 -7.75
C THR A 38 -8.80 -5.81 -6.44
N PRO A 39 -9.57 -5.36 -5.45
CA PRO A 39 -9.71 -6.10 -4.20
C PRO A 39 -10.50 -7.39 -4.39
N ILE A 40 -10.21 -8.38 -3.55
CA ILE A 40 -11.00 -9.59 -3.43
C ILE A 40 -12.23 -9.25 -2.57
N ARG A 41 -13.40 -9.72 -2.98
CA ARG A 41 -14.65 -9.60 -2.22
C ARG A 41 -15.15 -11.00 -1.87
N ASP A 42 -15.43 -11.21 -0.59
CA ASP A 42 -16.04 -12.42 -0.06
C ASP A 42 -17.22 -12.03 0.83
N GLY A 43 -18.42 -12.07 0.26
CA GLY A 43 -19.61 -11.46 0.87
C GLY A 43 -19.40 -9.96 1.13
N GLU A 44 -19.54 -9.54 2.39
CA GLU A 44 -19.29 -8.17 2.83
C GLU A 44 -17.82 -7.86 3.09
N ARG A 45 -16.96 -8.89 3.12
CA ARG A 45 -15.53 -8.74 3.40
C ARG A 45 -14.76 -8.28 2.18
N ILE A 46 -13.74 -7.46 2.41
CA ILE A 46 -12.90 -6.89 1.37
C ILE A 46 -11.43 -7.09 1.75
N TYR A 47 -10.68 -7.70 0.85
CA TYR A 47 -9.26 -8.01 1.03
C TYR A 47 -8.41 -7.46 -0.11
N TRP A 48 -7.15 -7.16 0.19
CA TRP A 48 -6.16 -6.85 -0.84
C TRP A 48 -5.72 -8.13 -1.55
N ASN A 49 -5.69 -8.09 -2.88
CA ASN A 49 -5.12 -9.15 -3.69
C ASN A 49 -3.59 -9.00 -3.77
N ILE A 50 -2.90 -9.37 -2.69
CA ILE A 50 -1.43 -9.27 -2.61
C ILE A 50 -0.72 -10.02 -3.75
N PRO A 51 -1.10 -11.26 -4.12
CA PRO A 51 -0.50 -11.93 -5.26
C PRO A 51 -0.60 -11.14 -6.57
N SER A 52 -1.77 -10.55 -6.87
CA SER A 52 -1.98 -9.74 -8.07
C SER A 52 -1.14 -8.45 -8.06
N LEU A 53 -1.03 -7.78 -6.90
CA LEU A 53 -0.18 -6.61 -6.74
C LEU A 53 1.30 -6.95 -6.99
N MET A 54 1.78 -8.03 -6.37
CA MET A 54 3.16 -8.50 -6.54
C MET A 54 3.45 -8.86 -7.99
N GLU A 55 2.50 -9.47 -8.70
CA GLU A 55 2.67 -9.78 -10.11
C GLU A 55 2.74 -8.52 -10.98
N GLY A 56 1.86 -7.53 -10.75
CA GLY A 56 1.91 -6.25 -11.44
C GLY A 56 3.25 -5.53 -11.27
N ILE A 57 3.81 -5.56 -10.05
CA ILE A 57 5.14 -5.02 -9.74
C ILE A 57 6.23 -5.79 -10.51
N ARG A 58 6.22 -7.12 -10.45
CA ARG A 58 7.21 -7.96 -11.15
C ARG A 58 7.22 -7.70 -12.66
N VAL A 59 6.05 -7.60 -13.29
CA VAL A 59 5.93 -7.29 -14.72
C VAL A 59 6.54 -5.92 -15.04
N GLY A 60 6.27 -4.90 -14.21
CA GLY A 60 6.85 -3.57 -14.40
C GLY A 60 8.38 -3.55 -14.23
N LEU A 61 8.91 -4.24 -13.24
CA LEU A 61 10.35 -4.38 -13.02
C LEU A 61 11.04 -5.19 -14.14
N ALA A 62 10.39 -6.23 -14.65
CA ALA A 62 10.89 -6.99 -15.79
C ALA A 62 11.00 -6.13 -17.05
N LYS A 63 10.02 -5.27 -17.32
CA LYS A 63 10.10 -4.28 -18.42
C LYS A 63 11.25 -3.31 -18.23
N ALA A 64 11.48 -2.82 -17.00
CA ALA A 64 12.63 -1.97 -16.71
C ALA A 64 13.97 -2.68 -16.99
N GLY A 65 14.10 -3.94 -16.57
CA GLY A 65 15.28 -4.76 -16.83
C GLY A 65 15.53 -5.00 -18.32
N ALA A 66 14.47 -5.17 -19.12
CA ALA A 66 14.57 -5.37 -20.57
C ALA A 66 15.12 -4.14 -21.33
N LEU A 67 15.11 -2.94 -20.71
CA LEU A 67 15.72 -1.74 -21.30
C LEU A 67 17.26 -1.83 -21.35
N GLY A 68 17.88 -2.73 -20.58
CA GLY A 68 19.34 -2.88 -20.54
C GLY A 68 20.08 -1.68 -19.95
N GLN A 69 19.39 -0.83 -19.18
CA GLN A 69 19.95 0.38 -18.58
C GLN A 69 20.24 0.16 -17.09
N SER A 70 21.31 0.78 -16.57
CA SER A 70 21.59 0.77 -15.13
C SER A 70 20.53 1.58 -14.37
N ILE A 71 19.90 0.95 -13.38
CA ILE A 71 18.98 1.59 -12.44
C ILE A 71 19.75 1.92 -11.15
N ASN A 72 19.69 3.17 -10.69
CA ASN A 72 20.39 3.63 -9.50
C ASN A 72 19.65 3.27 -8.20
N SER A 73 18.32 3.33 -8.19
CA SER A 73 17.52 2.85 -7.07
C SER A 73 16.08 2.52 -7.47
N VAL A 74 15.39 1.83 -6.58
CA VAL A 74 13.96 1.53 -6.66
C VAL A 74 13.32 2.01 -5.36
N SER A 75 12.14 2.63 -5.45
CA SER A 75 11.33 3.02 -4.30
C SER A 75 9.87 2.67 -4.54
N THR A 76 9.14 2.38 -3.46
CA THR A 76 7.70 2.11 -3.51
C THR A 76 6.95 3.08 -2.61
N CYS A 77 5.81 3.58 -3.08
CA CYS A 77 4.79 4.21 -2.25
C CYS A 77 3.46 3.49 -2.44
N ALA A 78 2.65 3.44 -1.37
CA ALA A 78 1.33 2.85 -1.40
C ALA A 78 0.31 3.80 -0.75
N TRP A 79 -0.97 3.45 -0.82
CA TRP A 79 -1.97 4.05 0.06
C TRP A 79 -1.62 3.80 1.53
N GLY A 80 -2.10 4.68 2.41
CA GLY A 80 -1.83 4.57 3.85
C GLY A 80 -2.73 3.56 4.57
N VAL A 81 -2.60 3.56 5.90
CA VAL A 81 -3.43 2.88 6.91
C VAL A 81 -3.42 1.35 6.95
N ASP A 82 -3.43 0.70 5.80
CA ASP A 82 -3.46 -0.76 5.73
C ASP A 82 -2.10 -1.38 6.03
N TYR A 83 -2.13 -2.64 6.46
CA TYR A 83 -0.96 -3.39 6.86
C TYR A 83 -1.10 -4.85 6.46
N VAL A 84 0.03 -5.54 6.48
CA VAL A 84 0.12 -7.01 6.44
C VAL A 84 0.66 -7.48 7.78
N LEU A 85 0.07 -8.53 8.33
CA LEU A 85 0.63 -9.24 9.48
C LEU A 85 1.59 -10.31 8.97
N LEU A 86 2.72 -10.45 9.64
CA LEU A 86 3.73 -11.46 9.31
C LEU A 86 3.86 -12.45 10.46
N ASP A 87 4.05 -13.72 10.13
CA ASP A 87 4.45 -14.75 11.09
C ASP A 87 5.95 -14.65 11.42
N ALA A 88 6.43 -15.54 12.29
CA ALA A 88 7.82 -15.57 12.75
C ALA A 88 8.83 -15.89 11.63
N ASP A 89 8.39 -16.53 10.55
CA ASP A 89 9.21 -16.89 9.39
C ASP A 89 9.13 -15.84 8.26
N GLY A 90 8.36 -14.77 8.47
CA GLY A 90 8.13 -13.71 7.49
C GLY A 90 7.05 -14.04 6.45
N GLY A 91 6.27 -15.09 6.67
CA GLY A 91 5.09 -15.42 5.88
C GLY A 91 3.94 -14.45 6.14
N ILE A 92 3.15 -14.13 5.12
CA ILE A 92 1.96 -13.28 5.26
C ILE A 92 0.86 -14.09 5.95
N ILE A 93 0.33 -13.56 7.05
CA ILE A 93 -0.88 -14.09 7.69
C ILE A 93 -2.08 -13.57 6.92
N GLU A 94 -2.84 -14.49 6.33
CA GLU A 94 -4.07 -14.18 5.60
C GLU A 94 -5.31 -14.19 6.53
N PRO A 95 -6.34 -13.38 6.23
CA PRO A 95 -6.46 -12.49 5.07
C PRO A 95 -5.83 -11.10 5.30
N VAL A 96 -5.46 -10.43 4.20
CA VAL A 96 -5.00 -9.02 4.24
C VAL A 96 -6.19 -8.09 4.02
N PHE A 97 -6.71 -7.51 5.10
CA PHE A 97 -7.90 -6.67 5.06
C PHE A 97 -7.68 -5.36 4.29
N HIS A 98 -8.70 -4.95 3.56
CA HIS A 98 -8.77 -3.64 2.92
C HIS A 98 -9.36 -2.61 3.90
N TYR A 99 -8.88 -1.36 3.89
CA TYR A 99 -9.44 -0.28 4.70
C TYR A 99 -10.96 -0.02 4.54
N ARG A 100 -11.60 -0.57 3.49
CA ARG A 100 -13.03 -0.47 3.22
C ARG A 100 -13.82 -1.63 3.83
N ASP A 101 -13.16 -2.59 4.47
CA ASP A 101 -13.81 -3.72 5.15
C ASP A 101 -14.66 -3.22 6.33
N PRO A 102 -15.89 -3.72 6.52
CA PRO A 102 -16.79 -3.27 7.59
C PRO A 102 -16.33 -3.69 9.00
N ARG A 103 -15.27 -4.51 9.16
CA ARG A 103 -14.75 -4.93 10.49
C ARG A 103 -14.44 -3.76 11.44
N THR A 104 -14.09 -2.60 10.89
CA THR A 104 -13.71 -1.42 11.65
C THR A 104 -14.83 -0.89 12.55
N ALA A 105 -16.10 -1.21 12.25
CA ALA A 105 -17.23 -0.89 13.11
C ALA A 105 -17.14 -1.55 14.51
N ASN A 106 -16.56 -2.76 14.59
CA ASN A 106 -16.30 -3.39 15.89
C ASN A 106 -15.02 -2.84 16.53
N GLY A 107 -13.98 -2.61 15.73
CA GLY A 107 -12.72 -2.02 16.19
C GLY A 107 -12.90 -0.64 16.83
N GLU A 108 -13.79 0.19 16.29
CA GLU A 108 -14.12 1.51 16.82
C GLU A 108 -14.69 1.43 18.24
N LYS A 109 -15.66 0.53 18.46
CA LYS A 109 -16.25 0.30 19.78
C LYS A 109 -15.20 -0.14 20.78
N THR A 110 -14.32 -1.06 20.39
CA THR A 110 -13.21 -1.54 21.22
C THR A 110 -12.22 -0.43 21.55
N ALA A 111 -11.88 0.44 20.58
CA ALA A 111 -10.97 1.55 20.77
C ALA A 111 -11.55 2.62 21.70
N LEU A 112 -12.79 3.06 21.44
CA LEU A 112 -13.45 4.12 22.21
C LEU A 112 -13.87 3.69 23.62
N ALA A 113 -13.98 2.37 23.87
CA ALA A 113 -14.13 1.85 25.23
C ALA A 113 -12.85 1.99 26.08
N ARG A 114 -11.68 2.20 25.44
CA ARG A 114 -10.37 2.33 26.12
C ARG A 114 -9.90 3.77 26.23
N VAL A 115 -10.12 4.57 25.20
CA VAL A 115 -9.67 5.97 25.13
C VAL A 115 -10.63 6.78 24.27
N ASP A 116 -11.01 7.96 24.75
CA ASP A 116 -11.93 8.82 24.02
C ASP A 116 -11.24 9.49 22.81
N TRP A 117 -12.07 10.00 21.89
CA TRP A 117 -11.55 10.64 20.70
C TRP A 117 -10.72 11.91 20.97
N PRO A 118 -11.14 12.85 21.85
CA PRO A 118 -10.34 14.02 22.15
C PRO A 118 -8.92 13.69 22.61
N THR A 119 -8.74 12.66 23.44
CA THR A 119 -7.43 12.19 23.88
C THR A 119 -6.63 11.62 22.70
N LEU A 120 -7.23 10.75 21.88
CA LEU A 120 -6.56 10.21 20.68
C LEU A 120 -6.08 11.33 19.74
N PHE A 121 -6.89 12.35 19.52
CA PHE A 121 -6.51 13.49 18.67
C PHE A 121 -5.38 14.31 19.31
N ALA A 122 -5.44 14.58 20.61
CA ALA A 122 -4.42 15.34 21.32
C ALA A 122 -3.04 14.65 21.26
N GLU A 123 -3.01 13.31 21.35
CA GLU A 123 -1.76 12.53 21.32
C GLU A 123 -1.21 12.32 19.91
N THR A 124 -2.08 12.21 18.89
CA THR A 124 -1.65 11.79 17.53
C THR A 124 -1.71 12.90 16.48
N GLY A 125 -2.57 13.91 16.67
CA GLY A 125 -2.90 14.90 15.66
C GLY A 125 -3.61 14.33 14.41
N ILE A 126 -3.98 13.05 14.41
CA ILE A 126 -4.60 12.37 13.26
C ILE A 126 -6.11 12.59 13.27
N GLN A 127 -6.71 12.80 12.10
CA GLN A 127 -8.16 12.94 11.96
C GLN A 127 -8.93 11.66 12.34
N TYR A 128 -10.16 11.82 12.82
CA TYR A 128 -11.06 10.70 13.08
C TYR A 128 -11.47 10.02 11.78
N MET A 129 -11.03 8.79 11.56
CA MET A 129 -11.45 7.99 10.43
C MET A 129 -11.53 6.53 10.84
N MET A 130 -12.66 5.87 10.51
CA MET A 130 -12.90 4.45 10.80
C MET A 130 -11.79 3.52 10.27
N LEU A 131 -11.15 3.94 9.18
CA LEU A 131 -10.08 3.19 8.51
C LEU A 131 -8.71 3.29 9.19
N ASN A 132 -8.54 4.12 10.22
CA ASN A 132 -7.26 4.31 10.89
C ASN A 132 -6.70 2.98 11.41
N THR A 133 -5.39 2.78 11.27
CA THR A 133 -4.70 1.54 11.69
C THR A 133 -4.97 1.17 13.14
N SER A 134 -5.06 2.16 14.04
CA SER A 134 -5.39 1.94 15.45
C SER A 134 -6.77 1.31 15.67
N ILE A 135 -7.76 1.69 14.84
CA ILE A 135 -9.11 1.13 14.87
C ILE A 135 -9.10 -0.25 14.21
N GLN A 136 -8.39 -0.42 13.09
CA GLN A 136 -8.23 -1.70 12.42
C GLN A 136 -7.60 -2.77 13.33
N LEU A 137 -6.55 -2.42 14.07
CA LEU A 137 -5.89 -3.33 15.02
C LEU A 137 -6.80 -3.74 16.18
N CYS A 138 -7.73 -2.88 16.59
CA CYS A 138 -8.74 -3.23 17.58
C CYS A 138 -9.85 -4.17 17.04
N ALA A 139 -9.86 -4.41 15.73
CA ALA A 139 -10.73 -5.37 15.07
C ALA A 139 -10.03 -6.70 14.73
N GLU A 140 -8.72 -6.83 14.99
CA GLU A 140 -8.02 -8.12 14.90
C GLU A 140 -8.50 -9.07 16.00
N THR A 141 -8.59 -10.36 15.68
CA THR A 141 -9.06 -11.44 16.57
C THR A 141 -8.02 -12.53 16.68
#